data_AF-A0A9P1ELR6-F1
#
_entry.id   AF-A0A9P1ELR6-F1
#
_cell.length_a   1.000
_cell.length_b   1.000
_cell.length_c   1.000
_cell.angle_alpha   90.00
_cell.angle_beta   90.00
_cell.angle_gamma   90.00
#
_symmetry.space_group_name_H-M   'P 1'
#
loop_
_entity.id
_entity.type
_entity.pdbx_description
1 polymer ?
#
loop_
_entity_poly.entity_id
_entity_poly.type
_entity_poly.pdbx_seq_one_letter_code
_entity_poly.pdbx_strand_id
1 'polypeptide(L)'
;MERATILRSEEDIFLLRRTLYCGQSTYLVKMRMNIGFLVGTFGVLFLPHAAYYTIQYKALLKITQEEFSGPPFDVVIKLIIGLLLCMWAALTVPGKFLSIHPQSDENRVVAQPENLDFMIFNHRGKAFPQEVVDFKLKRHF
;
A
#
# COMPACT_ATOMS: atom_id res chain seq x y z
N MET A 1 4.82 -51.82 -11.09
CA MET A 1 4.96 -50.67 -12.03
C MET A 1 3.77 -49.71 -11.98
N GLU A 2 2.57 -50.16 -11.58
CA GLU A 2 1.35 -49.33 -11.53
C GLU A 2 1.35 -48.20 -10.48
N ARG A 3 2.06 -48.41 -9.34
CA ARG A 3 2.18 -47.43 -8.25
C ARG A 3 2.95 -46.16 -8.63
N ALA A 4 3.85 -46.23 -9.63
CA ALA A 4 4.62 -45.07 -10.08
C ALA A 4 3.80 -44.14 -10.99
N THR A 5 2.84 -44.68 -11.73
CA THR A 5 1.98 -43.93 -12.64
C THR A 5 0.93 -43.12 -11.87
N ILE A 6 0.41 -43.66 -10.77
CA ILE A 6 -0.58 -42.98 -9.91
C ILE A 6 0.05 -41.78 -9.19
N LEU A 7 1.29 -41.92 -8.68
CA LEU A 7 2.00 -40.82 -8.03
C LEU A 7 2.32 -39.67 -9.00
N ARG A 8 2.64 -39.99 -10.26
CA ARG A 8 2.88 -38.97 -11.29
C ARG A 8 1.62 -38.17 -11.62
N SER A 9 0.45 -38.81 -11.62
CA SER A 9 -0.82 -38.12 -11.85
C SER A 9 -1.23 -37.19 -10.68
N GLU A 10 -0.91 -37.54 -9.43
CA GLU A 10 -1.16 -36.66 -8.28
C GLU A 10 -0.24 -35.43 -8.28
N GLU A 11 1.03 -35.58 -8.70
CA GLU A 11 1.93 -34.43 -8.86
C GLU A 11 1.46 -33.48 -9.98
N ASP A 12 0.95 -34.02 -11.08
CA ASP A 12 0.39 -33.21 -12.17
C ASP A 12 -0.87 -32.44 -11.74
N ILE A 13 -1.77 -33.07 -10.96
CA ILE A 13 -2.95 -32.41 -10.37
C ILE A 13 -2.54 -31.35 -9.34
N PHE A 14 -1.50 -31.62 -8.55
CA PHE A 14 -0.95 -30.68 -7.58
C PHE A 14 -0.31 -29.46 -8.26
N LEU A 15 0.41 -29.66 -9.36
CA LEU A 15 0.97 -28.58 -10.18
C LEU A 15 -0.11 -27.80 -10.95
N LEU A 16 -1.17 -28.46 -11.41
CA LEU A 16 -2.32 -27.77 -12.03
C LEU A 16 -3.07 -26.90 -11.01
N ARG A 17 -3.25 -27.38 -9.77
CA ARG A 17 -3.77 -26.54 -8.67
C ARG A 17 -2.83 -25.39 -8.35
N ARG A 18 -1.51 -25.60 -8.34
CA ARG A 18 -0.54 -24.55 -8.02
C ARG A 18 -0.51 -23.45 -9.08
N THR A 19 -0.62 -23.81 -10.36
CA THR A 19 -0.70 -22.83 -11.46
C THR A 19 -2.04 -22.11 -11.54
N LEU A 20 -3.16 -22.79 -11.27
CA LEU A 20 -4.47 -22.14 -11.17
C LEU A 20 -4.59 -21.21 -9.95
N TYR A 21 -4.07 -21.59 -8.77
CA TYR A 21 -4.03 -20.69 -7.61
C TYR A 21 -3.06 -19.51 -7.77
N CYS A 22 -1.97 -19.69 -8.53
CA CYS A 22 -1.07 -18.60 -8.90
C CYS A 22 -1.72 -17.63 -9.90
N GLY A 23 -2.50 -18.15 -10.86
CA GLY A 23 -3.22 -17.32 -11.85
C GLY A 23 -4.45 -16.62 -11.28
N GLN A 24 -5.19 -17.26 -10.36
CA GLN A 24 -6.42 -16.70 -9.79
C GLN A 24 -6.13 -15.61 -8.75
N SER A 25 -4.95 -15.64 -8.10
CA SER A 25 -4.48 -14.58 -7.20
C SER A 25 -4.12 -13.28 -7.93
N THR A 26 -3.85 -13.32 -9.25
CA THR A 26 -3.60 -12.14 -10.08
C THR A 26 -4.85 -11.51 -10.70
N TYR A 27 -5.96 -12.25 -10.85
CA TYR A 27 -7.23 -11.68 -11.35
C TYR A 27 -8.10 -11.08 -10.24
N LEU A 28 -7.79 -11.41 -8.98
CA LEU A 28 -8.43 -10.85 -7.79
C LEU A 28 -7.59 -9.67 -7.24
N VAL A 29 -7.05 -8.84 -8.14
CA VAL A 29 -6.76 -7.43 -7.85
C VAL A 29 -8.09 -6.83 -7.41
N LYS A 30 -8.33 -6.89 -6.10
CA LYS A 30 -9.52 -6.42 -5.42
C LYS A 30 -9.74 -4.98 -5.85
N MET A 31 -10.64 -4.79 -6.82
CA MET A 31 -11.04 -3.48 -7.35
C MET A 31 -11.80 -2.70 -6.28
N ARG A 32 -11.04 -2.14 -5.35
CA ARG A 32 -11.33 -0.88 -4.70
C ARG A 32 -10.24 0.06 -5.17
N MET A 33 -10.38 0.53 -6.42
CA MET A 33 -9.33 1.32 -7.04
C MET A 33 -9.27 2.67 -6.34
N ASN A 34 -8.34 2.79 -5.40
CA ASN A 34 -8.07 4.04 -4.69
C ASN A 34 -7.63 5.06 -5.75
N ILE A 35 -8.23 6.26 -5.73
CA ILE A 35 -7.95 7.34 -6.69
C ILE A 35 -6.43 7.62 -6.74
N GLY A 36 -5.73 7.51 -5.61
CA GLY A 36 -4.28 7.64 -5.53
C GLY A 36 -3.51 6.62 -6.39
N PHE A 37 -3.99 5.38 -6.49
CA PHE A 37 -3.39 4.38 -7.37
C PHE A 37 -3.60 4.74 -8.85
N LEU A 38 -4.81 5.17 -9.21
CA LEU A 38 -5.13 5.60 -10.57
C LEU A 38 -4.25 6.78 -10.99
N VAL A 39 -4.19 7.82 -10.16
CA VAL A 39 -3.32 9.00 -10.37
C VAL A 39 -1.84 8.60 -10.47
N GLY A 40 -1.39 7.66 -9.64
CA GLY A 40 -0.02 7.14 -9.68
C GLY A 40 0.32 6.47 -11.01
N THR A 41 -0.57 5.65 -11.55
CA THR A 41 -0.33 4.98 -12.86
C THR A 41 -0.17 6.00 -14.00
N PHE A 42 -0.96 7.07 -14.01
CA PHE A 42 -0.81 8.15 -14.99
C PHE A 42 0.50 8.92 -14.80
N GLY A 43 0.89 9.20 -13.55
CA GLY A 43 2.17 9.85 -13.24
C GLY A 43 3.38 9.05 -13.75
N VAL A 44 3.39 7.74 -13.50
CA VAL A 44 4.46 6.83 -13.95
C VAL A 44 4.50 6.68 -15.47
N LEU A 45 3.37 6.81 -16.18
CA LEU A 45 3.34 6.78 -17.64
C LEU A 45 3.85 8.09 -18.27
N PHE A 46 3.57 9.23 -17.64
CA PHE A 46 3.98 10.56 -18.13
C PHE A 46 5.49 10.80 -18.03
N LEU A 47 6.17 10.29 -17.01
CA LEU A 47 7.63 10.47 -16.82
C LEU A 47 8.47 9.88 -17.98
N PRO A 48 8.30 8.60 -18.35
CA PRO A 48 8.99 8.00 -19.50
C PRO A 48 8.63 8.68 -20.81
N HIS A 49 7.38 9.13 -20.97
CA HIS A 49 6.96 9.85 -22.17
C HIS A 49 7.71 11.20 -22.31
N ALA A 50 7.84 11.96 -21.21
CA ALA A 50 8.65 13.18 -21.21
C ALA A 50 10.14 12.87 -21.47
N ALA A 51 10.69 11.83 -20.85
CA ALA A 51 12.07 11.40 -21.07
C ALA A 51 12.32 11.01 -22.54
N TYR A 52 11.43 10.21 -23.14
CA TYR A 52 11.51 9.84 -24.55
C TYR A 52 11.52 11.07 -25.47
N TYR A 53 10.64 12.04 -25.19
CA TYR A 53 10.60 13.29 -25.96
C TYR A 53 11.89 14.10 -25.83
N THR A 54 12.52 14.16 -24.65
CA THR A 54 13.83 14.82 -24.50
C THR A 54 14.93 14.11 -25.30
N ILE A 55 14.96 12.78 -25.29
CA ILE A 55 15.97 12.00 -26.02
C ILE A 55 15.83 12.23 -27.53
N GLN A 56 14.59 12.20 -28.04
CA GLN A 56 14.29 12.50 -29.44
C GLN A 56 14.70 13.93 -29.82
N TYR A 57 14.39 14.91 -28.97
CA TYR A 57 14.79 16.30 -29.20
C TYR A 57 16.32 16.47 -29.24
N LYS A 58 17.04 15.81 -28.33
CA LYS A 58 18.52 15.78 -28.36
C LYS A 58 19.07 15.12 -29.62
N ALA A 59 18.42 14.05 -30.08
CA ALA A 59 18.82 13.35 -31.31
C ALA A 59 18.63 14.24 -32.54
N LEU A 60 17.53 15.01 -32.60
CA LEU A 60 17.28 15.96 -33.69
C LEU A 60 18.35 17.05 -33.75
N LEU A 61 18.66 17.69 -32.61
CA LEU A 61 19.68 18.76 -32.53
C LEU A 61 21.07 18.27 -32.94
N LYS A 62 21.39 17.00 -32.65
CA LYS A 62 22.65 16.39 -33.09
C LYS A 62 22.76 16.29 -34.61
N ILE A 63 21.63 16.09 -35.31
CA ILE A 63 21.59 16.01 -36.78
C ILE A 63 21.63 17.40 -37.40
N THR A 64 20.98 18.39 -36.78
CA THR A 64 20.91 19.77 -37.30
C THR A 64 22.15 20.62 -37.01
N GLN A 65 23.13 20.08 -36.27
CA GLN A 65 24.35 20.78 -35.83
C GLN A 65 24.10 22.09 -35.05
N GLU A 66 22.91 22.26 -34.46
CA GLU A 66 22.60 23.43 -33.64
C GLU A 66 23.14 23.28 -32.21
N GLU A 67 23.57 24.39 -31.62
CA GLU A 67 24.12 24.42 -30.26
C GLU A 67 23.01 24.14 -29.22
N PHE A 68 23.31 23.25 -28.27
CA PHE A 68 22.31 22.76 -27.31
C PHE A 68 22.02 23.80 -26.22
N SER A 69 21.00 24.64 -26.44
CA SER A 69 20.58 25.67 -25.48
C SER A 69 19.79 25.10 -24.28
N GLY A 70 19.26 23.87 -24.40
CA GLY A 70 18.53 23.18 -23.32
C GLY A 70 17.27 22.45 -23.82
N PRO A 71 16.64 21.61 -23.00
CA PRO A 71 15.36 21.00 -23.35
C PRO A 71 14.25 22.07 -23.42
N PRO A 72 13.28 21.92 -24.34
CA PRO A 72 12.21 22.89 -24.52
C PRO A 72 11.32 22.98 -23.27
N PHE A 73 10.87 24.20 -22.96
CA PHE A 73 10.10 24.51 -21.75
C PHE A 73 8.85 23.64 -21.57
N ASP A 74 8.19 23.27 -22.67
CA ASP A 74 7.02 22.39 -22.66
C ASP A 74 7.29 21.02 -22.02
N VAL A 75 8.51 20.49 -22.20
CA VAL A 75 8.87 19.18 -21.65
C VAL A 75 9.18 19.30 -20.17
N VAL A 76 9.78 20.42 -19.74
CA VAL A 76 10.04 20.72 -18.34
C VAL A 76 8.70 20.78 -17.57
N ILE A 77 7.68 21.44 -18.12
CA ILE A 77 6.34 21.48 -17.52
C ILE A 77 5.76 20.07 -17.38
N LYS A 78 5.82 19.24 -18.44
CA LYS A 78 5.32 17.86 -18.40
C LYS A 78 6.02 17.03 -17.33
N LEU A 79 7.32 17.25 -17.13
CA LEU A 79 8.13 16.57 -16.12
C LEU A 79 7.72 17.00 -14.70
N ILE A 80 7.52 18.30 -14.47
CA ILE A 80 7.05 18.83 -13.18
C ILE A 80 5.65 18.28 -12.85
N ILE A 81 4.73 18.30 -13.82
CA ILE A 81 3.37 17.76 -13.62
C ILE A 81 3.43 16.27 -13.29
N GLY A 82 4.20 15.48 -14.05
CA GLY A 82 4.37 14.05 -13.79
C GLY A 82 4.96 13.76 -12.41
N LEU A 83 5.94 14.56 -11.97
CA LEU A 83 6.55 14.44 -10.65
C LEU A 83 5.55 14.75 -9.53
N LEU A 84 4.77 15.83 -9.67
CA LEU A 84 3.75 16.20 -8.69
C LEU A 84 2.65 15.14 -8.58
N LEU A 85 2.21 14.57 -9.70
CA LEU A 85 1.23 13.47 -9.70
C LEU A 85 1.79 12.21 -9.02
N CYS A 86 3.05 11.86 -9.31
CA CYS A 86 3.71 10.72 -8.68
C CYS A 86 3.88 10.93 -7.17
N MET A 87 4.27 12.15 -6.74
CA MET A 87 4.39 12.50 -5.33
C MET A 87 3.03 12.45 -4.63
N TRP A 88 1.98 12.98 -5.25
CA TRP A 88 0.61 12.93 -4.72
C TRP A 88 0.11 11.50 -4.54
N ALA A 89 0.36 10.64 -5.54
CA ALA A 89 0.07 9.21 -5.44
C ALA A 89 0.86 8.56 -4.30
N ALA A 90 2.15 8.84 -4.18
CA ALA A 90 3.00 8.28 -3.12
C ALA A 90 2.57 8.71 -1.70
N LEU A 91 1.90 9.85 -1.54
CA LEU A 91 1.34 10.29 -0.26
C LEU A 91 -0.04 9.68 0.05
N THR A 92 -0.81 9.33 -0.99
CA THR A 92 -2.19 8.82 -0.85
C THR A 92 -2.27 7.30 -0.84
N VAL A 93 -1.25 6.61 -1.36
CA VAL A 93 -1.12 5.14 -1.34
C VAL A 93 -0.82 4.57 0.06
N PRO A 94 0.13 5.10 0.86
CA PRO A 94 0.31 4.64 2.23
C PRO A 94 -0.96 4.96 3.02
N GLY A 95 -1.56 3.91 3.58
CA GLY A 95 -2.85 3.99 4.28
C GLY A 95 -2.79 4.85 5.54
N LYS A 96 -3.96 4.99 6.18
CA LYS A 96 -4.11 5.79 7.40
C LYS A 96 -3.14 5.32 8.48
N PHE A 97 -2.46 6.28 9.11
CA PHE A 97 -1.69 6.04 10.32
C PHE A 97 -2.64 5.62 11.45
N LEU A 98 -2.31 4.52 12.12
CA LEU A 98 -3.03 4.08 13.32
C LEU A 98 -2.55 4.88 14.53
N SER A 99 -3.47 5.15 15.46
CA SER A 99 -3.14 5.84 16.70
C SER A 99 -2.19 5.01 17.58
N ILE A 100 -1.11 5.64 18.04
CA ILE A 100 -0.14 5.06 18.99
C ILE A 100 -0.77 4.92 20.39
N HIS A 101 -1.90 5.60 20.65
CA HIS A 101 -2.55 5.55 21.95
C HIS A 101 -3.13 4.15 22.22
N PRO A 102 -2.71 3.46 23.30
CA PRO A 102 -3.09 2.08 23.57
C PRO A 102 -4.58 1.89 23.88
N GLN A 103 -5.29 2.94 24.29
CA GLN A 103 -6.73 2.90 24.57
C GLN A 103 -7.59 3.46 23.43
N SER A 104 -7.03 3.66 22.23
CA SER A 104 -7.83 4.04 21.07
C SER A 104 -8.62 2.84 20.54
N ASP A 105 -9.83 3.08 20.01
CA ASP A 105 -10.67 2.03 19.43
C ASP A 105 -9.96 1.26 18.30
N GLU A 106 -9.10 1.95 17.54
CA GLU A 106 -8.28 1.39 16.47
C GLU A 106 -7.19 0.43 16.98
N ASN A 107 -6.75 0.57 18.22
CA ASN A 107 -5.71 -0.25 18.86
C ASN A 107 -6.26 -1.19 19.96
N ARG A 108 -7.60 -1.31 20.04
CA ARG A 108 -8.29 -2.07 21.10
C ARG A 108 -7.90 -3.56 21.16
N VAL A 109 -7.40 -4.13 20.06
CA VAL A 109 -6.95 -5.53 19.99
C VAL A 109 -5.74 -5.80 20.90
N VAL A 110 -4.85 -4.82 21.08
CA VAL A 110 -3.64 -4.96 21.92
C VAL A 110 -3.93 -4.67 23.39
N ALA A 111 -5.02 -3.94 23.66
CA ALA A 111 -5.43 -3.56 25.00
C ALA A 111 -6.49 -4.46 25.63
N GLN A 112 -6.99 -5.48 24.93
CA GLN A 112 -7.92 -6.45 25.53
C GLN A 112 -7.17 -7.31 26.56
N PRO A 113 -7.45 -7.13 27.86
CA PRO A 113 -6.96 -8.06 28.86
C PRO A 113 -7.74 -9.37 28.66
N GLU A 114 -7.01 -10.34 28.12
CA GLU A 114 -6.90 -11.72 28.58
C GLU A 114 -8.17 -12.39 29.12
N ASN A 115 -8.68 -13.34 28.33
CA ASN A 115 -9.42 -14.52 28.76
C ASN A 115 -10.36 -14.29 29.96
N LEU A 116 -11.58 -13.82 29.69
CA LEU A 116 -12.60 -13.53 30.72
C LEU A 116 -12.85 -14.70 31.69
N ASP A 117 -12.54 -15.94 31.27
CA ASP A 117 -12.61 -17.16 32.07
C ASP A 117 -11.61 -17.20 33.25
N PHE A 118 -10.51 -16.43 33.19
CA PHE A 118 -9.45 -16.41 34.21
C PHE A 118 -9.35 -15.07 34.95
N MET A 119 -10.47 -14.35 35.09
CA MET A 119 -10.49 -13.06 35.78
C MET A 119 -10.11 -13.22 37.27
N ILE A 120 -9.01 -12.60 37.70
CA ILE A 120 -8.55 -12.60 39.11
C ILE A 120 -8.95 -11.28 39.79
N PHE A 121 -9.76 -11.37 40.83
CA PHE A 121 -10.27 -10.20 41.58
C PHE A 121 -9.31 -9.65 42.64
N ASN A 122 -8.22 -10.35 42.94
CA ASN A 122 -7.21 -9.90 43.90
C ASN A 122 -6.03 -9.20 43.19
N HIS A 123 -6.29 -8.05 42.58
CA HIS A 123 -5.28 -7.24 41.90
C HIS A 123 -5.17 -5.83 42.53
N ARG A 124 -4.03 -5.16 42.32
CA ARG A 124 -3.70 -3.84 42.92
C ARG A 124 -4.70 -2.73 42.52
N GLY A 125 -5.48 -2.94 41.47
CA GLY A 125 -6.59 -2.07 41.05
C GLY A 125 -7.66 -1.87 42.13
N LYS A 126 -7.86 -2.85 43.01
CA LYS A 126 -8.80 -2.76 44.14
C LYS A 126 -8.46 -1.65 45.16
N ALA A 127 -7.20 -1.23 45.22
CA ALA A 127 -6.76 -0.18 46.15
C ALA A 127 -7.09 1.24 45.66
N PHE A 128 -7.52 1.40 44.40
CA PHE A 128 -7.92 2.69 43.86
C PHE A 128 -9.43 2.91 44.08
N PRO A 129 -9.86 4.06 44.63
CA PRO A 129 -11.27 4.34 44.82
C PRO A 129 -11.97 4.44 43.45
N GLN A 130 -13.04 3.66 43.23
CA GLN A 130 -13.82 3.68 41.98
C GLN A 130 -14.38 5.08 41.66
N GLU A 131 -14.67 5.84 42.72
CA GLU A 131 -15.16 7.21 42.69
C GLU A 131 -14.30 8.13 41.81
N VAL A 132 -12.96 8.02 41.92
CA VAL A 132 -12.02 8.91 41.21
C VAL A 132 -11.96 8.59 39.72
N VAL A 133 -12.24 7.34 39.33
CA VAL A 133 -12.26 6.90 37.94
C VAL A 133 -13.53 7.39 37.23
N ASP A 134 -14.69 7.32 37.91
CA ASP A 134 -15.97 7.81 37.38
C ASP A 134 -15.99 9.33 37.17
N PHE A 135 -15.36 10.12 38.06
CA PHE A 135 -15.24 11.58 37.88
C PHE A 135 -14.36 11.99 36.69
N LYS A 136 -13.45 11.12 36.24
CA LYS A 136 -12.60 11.34 35.06
C LYS A 136 -13.35 11.00 33.77
N LEU A 137 -14.28 10.04 33.82
CA LEU A 137 -15.11 9.65 32.68
C LEU A 137 -16.24 10.66 32.40
N LYS A 138 -16.86 11.21 33.45
CA LYS A 138 -17.96 12.20 33.32
C LYS A 138 -17.52 13.58 32.80
N ARG A 139 -16.24 13.91 32.85
CA ARG A 139 -15.70 15.23 32.44
C ARG A 139 -15.29 15.31 30.97
N HIS A 140 -15.35 14.20 30.24
CA HIS A 140 -14.96 14.11 28.82
C HIS A 140 -16.16 13.93 27.87
N PHE A 141 -17.40 14.05 28.37
CA PHE A 141 -18.63 14.13 27.58
C PHE A 141 -19.23 15.53 27.67
#